data_AF-A0A0B6YXV5-F1
#
_entry.id   AF-A0A0B6YXV5-F1
#
_cell.length_a   1.000
_cell.length_b   1.000
_cell.length_c   1.000
_cell.angle_alpha   90.00
_cell.angle_beta   90.00
_cell.angle_gamma   90.00
#
_symmetry.space_group_name_H-M   'P 1'
#
loop_
_entity.id
_entity.type
_entity.pdbx_description
1 polymer ?
#
loop_
_entity_poly.entity_id
_entity_poly.type
_entity_poly.pdbx_seq_one_letter_code
_entity_poly.pdbx_strand_id
1 'polypeptide(L)'
;MATNAAGSISLLNFFVFNTEYGPKEGEEHKKILYYYPPEVDIDTKIKKIGLSEAVVKFADTFSDKPCQALHMQKARQVFLEPEPCFWMVLTVSVPYKEKLKDGQVVTEFRDDHVQDSILDS
;
A
#
# COMPACT_ATOMS: atom_id res chain seq x y z
N MET A 1 -26.53 21.72 11.66
CA MET A 1 -25.56 20.89 12.38
C MET A 1 -24.51 20.45 11.36
N ALA A 2 -23.25 20.85 11.51
CA ALA A 2 -22.19 20.40 10.62
C ALA A 2 -21.83 18.96 11.00
N THR A 3 -22.04 18.02 10.10
CA THR A 3 -21.58 16.64 10.27
C THR A 3 -20.08 16.62 10.03
N ASN A 4 -19.28 16.44 11.09
CA ASN A 4 -17.85 16.18 10.95
C ASN A 4 -17.68 14.77 10.36
N ALA A 5 -17.23 14.66 9.11
CA ALA A 5 -16.86 13.37 8.54
C ALA A 5 -15.51 12.91 9.12
N ALA A 6 -15.41 11.63 9.44
CA ALA A 6 -14.16 11.01 9.90
C ALA A 6 -13.98 9.67 9.20
N GLY A 7 -12.79 9.43 8.65
CA GLY A 7 -12.40 8.13 8.12
C GLY A 7 -11.66 7.33 9.19
N SER A 8 -12.03 6.06 9.37
CA SER A 8 -11.29 5.11 10.21
C SER A 8 -10.25 4.33 9.39
N ILE A 9 -9.38 3.60 10.09
CA ILE A 9 -8.47 2.64 9.46
C ILE A 9 -9.31 1.58 8.74
N SER A 10 -8.94 1.28 7.50
CA SER A 10 -9.49 0.18 6.72
C SER A 10 -8.43 -0.41 5.80
N LEU A 11 -8.60 -1.69 5.46
CA LEU A 11 -7.79 -2.36 4.47
C LEU A 11 -8.18 -1.85 3.07
N LEU A 12 -7.24 -1.23 2.36
CA LEU A 12 -7.45 -0.73 1.00
C LEU A 12 -7.12 -1.79 -0.05
N ASN A 13 -6.03 -2.52 0.13
CA ASN A 13 -5.69 -3.69 -0.66
C ASN A 13 -4.67 -4.55 0.07
N PHE A 14 -4.71 -5.84 -0.23
CA PHE A 14 -3.70 -6.80 0.18
C PHE A 14 -3.40 -7.72 -1.00
N PHE A 15 -2.13 -7.91 -1.35
CA PHE A 15 -1.78 -8.78 -2.46
C PHE A 15 -0.46 -9.49 -2.24
N VAL A 16 -0.36 -10.66 -2.87
CA VAL A 16 0.82 -11.50 -2.87
C VAL A 16 1.26 -11.68 -4.32
N PHE A 17 2.53 -11.41 -4.60
CA PHE A 17 3.08 -11.57 -5.94
C PHE A 17 4.48 -12.17 -5.91
N ASN A 18 4.90 -12.71 -7.05
CA ASN A 18 6.27 -13.19 -7.25
C ASN A 18 6.94 -12.42 -8.38
N THR A 19 8.14 -11.87 -8.14
CA THR A 19 8.86 -11.02 -9.11
C THR A 19 9.37 -11.77 -10.34
N GLU A 20 9.61 -13.07 -10.22
CA GLU A 20 10.17 -13.94 -11.27
C GLU A 20 9.09 -14.54 -12.19
N TYR A 21 7.82 -14.42 -11.82
CA TYR A 21 6.73 -14.95 -12.63
C TYR A 21 6.37 -13.98 -13.76
N GLY A 22 5.90 -14.50 -14.90
CA GLY A 22 5.55 -13.69 -16.06
C GLY A 22 6.70 -12.81 -16.59
N PRO A 23 7.88 -13.37 -16.93
CA PRO A 23 9.07 -12.61 -17.31
C PRO A 23 8.98 -11.95 -18.70
N LYS A 24 7.90 -12.17 -19.43
CA LYS A 24 7.69 -11.66 -20.79
C LYS A 24 6.66 -10.53 -20.78
N GLU A 25 6.83 -9.60 -21.71
CA GLU A 25 5.85 -8.55 -21.96
C GLU A 25 4.46 -9.15 -22.22
N GLY A 26 3.45 -8.63 -21.51
CA GLY A 26 2.08 -9.12 -21.55
C GLY A 26 1.77 -10.28 -20.58
N GLU A 27 2.77 -10.77 -19.85
CA GLU A 27 2.59 -11.83 -18.84
C GLU A 27 2.54 -11.32 -17.39
N GLU A 28 2.44 -10.00 -17.18
CA GLU A 28 2.53 -9.38 -15.84
C GLU A 28 1.47 -9.90 -14.87
N HIS A 29 0.28 -10.23 -15.39
CA HIS A 29 -0.80 -10.87 -14.62
C HIS A 29 -0.40 -12.21 -13.97
N LYS A 30 0.63 -12.90 -14.49
CA LYS A 30 1.12 -14.15 -13.92
C LYS A 30 1.93 -13.95 -12.64
N LYS A 31 2.38 -12.72 -12.35
CA LYS A 31 3.02 -12.38 -11.07
C LYS A 31 2.06 -12.51 -9.89
N ILE A 32 0.75 -12.39 -10.13
CA ILE A 32 -0.26 -12.26 -9.09
C ILE A 32 -0.63 -13.64 -8.53
N LEU A 33 -0.29 -13.88 -7.26
CA LEU A 33 -0.66 -15.11 -6.55
C LEU A 33 -1.97 -14.93 -5.78
N TYR A 34 -2.18 -13.73 -5.23
CA TYR A 34 -3.39 -13.36 -4.50
C TYR A 34 -3.63 -11.86 -4.60
N TYR A 35 -4.90 -11.43 -4.62
CA TYR A 35 -5.26 -10.03 -4.54
C TYR A 35 -6.62 -9.83 -3.87
N TYR A 36 -6.67 -8.91 -2.90
CA TYR A 36 -7.87 -8.42 -2.25
C TYR A 36 -7.97 -6.89 -2.40
N PRO A 37 -9.16 -6.35 -2.75
CA PRO A 37 -10.39 -7.08 -3.03
C PRO A 37 -10.35 -7.84 -4.39
N PRO A 38 -10.96 -9.04 -4.48
CA PRO A 38 -10.86 -9.88 -5.68
C PRO A 38 -11.53 -9.27 -6.92
N GLU A 39 -12.54 -8.43 -6.73
CA GLU A 39 -13.33 -7.76 -7.78
C GLU A 39 -12.57 -6.66 -8.53
N VAL A 40 -11.39 -6.25 -8.06
CA VAL A 40 -10.54 -5.28 -8.75
C VAL A 40 -10.13 -5.84 -10.13
N ASP A 41 -10.20 -5.01 -11.15
CA ASP A 41 -9.83 -5.41 -12.52
C ASP A 41 -8.33 -5.74 -12.63
N ILE A 42 -8.00 -6.60 -13.60
CA ILE A 42 -6.64 -7.12 -13.75
C ILE A 42 -5.60 -6.02 -14.03
N ASP A 43 -5.97 -4.98 -14.79
CA ASP A 43 -5.05 -3.89 -15.13
C ASP A 43 -4.69 -3.06 -13.90
N THR A 44 -5.67 -2.80 -13.03
CA THR A 44 -5.44 -2.13 -11.74
C THR A 44 -4.55 -2.99 -10.84
N LYS A 45 -4.74 -4.31 -10.80
CA LYS A 45 -3.89 -5.22 -10.02
C LYS A 45 -2.44 -5.21 -10.52
N ILE A 46 -2.24 -5.30 -11.84
CA ILE A 46 -0.91 -5.22 -12.47
C ILE A 46 -0.24 -3.89 -12.14
N LYS A 47 -0.95 -2.77 -12.26
CA LYS A 47 -0.42 -1.43 -11.93
C LYS A 47 0.03 -1.33 -10.48
N LYS A 48 -0.73 -1.92 -9.54
CA LYS A 48 -0.37 -1.91 -8.11
C LYS A 48 0.89 -2.72 -7.83
N ILE A 49 1.02 -3.89 -8.43
CA ILE A 49 2.21 -4.73 -8.30
C ILE A 49 3.43 -4.04 -8.93
N GLY A 50 3.29 -3.51 -10.15
CA GLY A 50 4.37 -2.79 -10.81
C GLY A 50 4.86 -1.58 -10.01
N LEU A 51 3.95 -0.83 -9.37
CA LEU A 51 4.33 0.26 -8.48
C LEU A 51 5.10 -0.26 -7.25
N SER A 52 4.62 -1.31 -6.59
CA SER A 52 5.29 -1.89 -5.42
C SER A 52 6.67 -2.45 -5.76
N GLU A 53 6.81 -3.14 -6.89
CA GLU A 53 8.09 -3.66 -7.38
C GLU A 53 9.07 -2.52 -7.69
N ALA A 54 8.60 -1.43 -8.30
CA ALA A 54 9.43 -0.25 -8.56
C ALA A 54 9.89 0.44 -7.27
N VAL A 55 9.01 0.57 -6.27
CA VAL A 55 9.35 1.18 -4.97
C VAL A 55 10.42 0.38 -4.24
N VAL A 56 10.25 -0.95 -4.17
CA VAL A 56 11.22 -1.85 -3.51
C VAL A 56 12.58 -1.76 -4.21
N LYS A 57 12.63 -1.94 -5.54
CA LYS A 57 13.88 -1.87 -6.31
C LYS A 57 14.57 -0.50 -6.20
N PHE A 58 13.78 0.56 -6.18
CA PHE A 58 14.32 1.91 -5.97
C PHE A 58 14.97 2.04 -4.59
N ALA A 59 14.30 1.57 -3.54
CA ALA A 59 14.84 1.62 -2.18
C ALA A 59 16.12 0.78 -2.02
N ASP A 60 16.18 -0.40 -2.64
CA ASP A 60 17.35 -1.29 -2.63
C ASP A 60 18.59 -0.63 -3.27
N THR A 61 18.39 0.38 -4.13
CA THR A 61 19.51 1.15 -4.71
C THR A 61 20.23 1.99 -3.65
N PHE A 62 19.58 2.31 -2.54
CA PHE A 62 20.09 3.21 -1.49
C PHE A 62 20.27 2.55 -0.13
N SER A 63 19.91 1.27 0.02
CA SER A 63 19.89 0.55 1.30
C SER A 63 20.12 -0.94 1.08
N ASP A 64 20.95 -1.55 1.92
CA ASP A 64 21.13 -3.01 1.97
C ASP A 64 19.96 -3.73 2.65
N LYS A 65 19.06 -2.98 3.29
CA LYS A 65 17.83 -3.50 3.91
C LYS A 65 16.63 -3.25 2.98
N PRO A 66 15.77 -4.27 2.75
CA PRO A 66 14.55 -4.10 1.96
C PRO A 66 13.65 -2.99 2.51
N CYS A 67 12.93 -2.32 1.62
CA CYS A 67 11.89 -1.37 2.03
C CYS A 67 10.79 -2.09 2.81
N GLN A 68 10.54 -1.70 4.07
CA GLN A 68 9.50 -2.30 4.91
C GLN A 68 8.16 -1.56 4.81
N ALA A 69 8.19 -0.23 4.64
CA ALA A 69 6.98 0.59 4.59
C ALA A 69 7.15 1.86 3.76
N LEU A 70 6.07 2.28 3.10
CA LEU A 70 5.92 3.53 2.38
C LEU A 70 4.77 4.34 3.01
N HIS A 71 5.11 5.52 3.51
CA HIS A 71 4.18 6.41 4.19
C HIS A 71 3.64 7.41 3.19
N MET A 72 2.33 7.42 3.00
CA MET A 72 1.63 8.38 2.13
C MET A 72 0.61 9.15 2.96
N GLN A 73 0.24 10.35 2.49
CA GLN A 73 -0.69 11.21 3.22
C GLN A 73 -2.02 10.53 3.60
N LYS A 74 -2.55 9.66 2.72
CA LYS A 74 -3.86 9.01 2.89
C LYS A 74 -3.77 7.53 3.22
N ALA A 75 -2.58 6.95 3.16
CA ALA A 75 -2.41 5.50 3.27
C ALA A 75 -1.01 5.13 3.76
N ARG A 76 -0.94 4.01 4.47
CA ARG A 76 0.33 3.33 4.77
C ARG A 76 0.40 2.07 3.95
N GLN A 77 1.48 1.91 3.19
CA GLN A 77 1.77 0.68 2.46
C GLN A 77 2.94 -0.03 3.14
N VAL A 78 2.84 -1.33 3.29
CA VAL A 78 3.82 -2.20 3.94
C VAL A 78 4.24 -3.26 2.94
N PHE A 79 5.53 -3.60 2.94
CA PHE A 79 6.12 -4.64 2.10
C PHE A 79 6.81 -5.67 2.99
N LEU A 80 6.57 -6.94 2.71
CA LEU A 80 7.20 -8.06 3.38
C LEU A 80 7.63 -9.09 2.33
N GLU A 81 8.88 -9.52 2.39
CA GLU A 81 9.40 -10.63 1.60
C GLU A 81 9.60 -11.85 2.52
N PRO A 82 8.56 -12.70 2.72
CA PRO A 82 8.70 -13.89 3.57
C PRO A 82 9.65 -14.94 3.00
N GLU A 83 9.76 -15.01 1.67
CA GLU A 83 10.65 -15.92 0.94
C GLU A 83 11.22 -15.19 -0.28
N PRO A 84 12.42 -15.58 -0.79
CA PRO A 84 13.02 -14.92 -1.94
C PRO A 84 12.06 -14.78 -3.11
N CYS A 85 11.93 -13.55 -3.63
CA CYS A 85 11.06 -13.17 -4.74
C CYS A 85 9.55 -13.23 -4.44
N PHE A 86 9.11 -13.70 -3.27
CA PHE A 86 7.70 -13.67 -2.85
C PHE A 86 7.43 -12.44 -2.01
N TRP A 87 6.54 -11.59 -2.48
CA TRP A 87 6.22 -10.33 -1.82
C TRP A 87 4.78 -10.30 -1.36
N MET A 88 4.58 -9.84 -0.13
CA MET A 88 3.28 -9.51 0.46
C MET A 88 3.20 -8.01 0.64
N VAL A 89 2.15 -7.39 0.12
CA VAL A 89 1.93 -5.95 0.23
C VAL A 89 0.58 -5.68 0.84
N LEU A 90 0.58 -4.88 1.90
CA LEU A 90 -0.61 -4.46 2.63
C LEU A 90 -0.73 -2.94 2.55
N THR A 91 -1.87 -2.42 2.11
CA THR A 91 -2.15 -0.98 2.13
C THR A 91 -3.35 -0.69 3.01
N VAL A 92 -3.18 0.15 4.03
CA VAL A 92 -4.24 0.60 4.93
C VAL A 92 -4.47 2.10 4.81
N SER A 93 -5.70 2.56 5.04
CA SER A 93 -6.00 4.00 5.09
C SER A 93 -5.40 4.65 6.33
N VAL A 94 -4.94 5.89 6.17
CA VAL A 94 -4.61 6.76 7.29
C VAL A 94 -5.92 7.41 7.78
N PRO A 95 -6.27 7.31 9.07
CA PRO A 95 -7.46 7.93 9.61
C PRO A 95 -7.46 9.44 9.39
N TYR A 96 -8.65 10.01 9.21
CA TYR A 96 -8.76 11.46 9.05
C TYR A 96 -9.99 12.02 9.75
N LYS A 97 -9.95 13.32 10.03
CA LYS A 97 -11.11 14.10 10.48
C LYS A 97 -11.25 15.35 9.64
N GLU A 98 -12.46 15.65 9.22
CA GLU A 98 -12.79 16.93 8.63
C GLU A 98 -13.20 17.92 9.72
N LYS A 99 -12.68 19.14 9.62
CA LYS A 99 -13.00 20.25 10.51
C LYS A 99 -13.36 21.47 9.67
N LEU A 100 -14.38 22.21 10.11
CA LEU A 100 -14.63 23.55 9.58
C LEU A 100 -13.70 24.56 10.26
N LYS A 101 -12.86 25.22 9.48
CA LYS A 101 -12.06 26.38 9.88
C LYS A 101 -12.38 27.54 8.93
N ASP A 102 -12.81 28.66 9.48
CA ASP A 102 -13.10 29.90 8.72
C ASP A 102 -14.04 29.70 7.52
N GLY A 103 -15.03 28.82 7.67
CA GLY A 103 -15.99 28.48 6.60
C GLY A 103 -15.49 27.48 5.57
N GLN A 104 -14.23 27.04 5.65
CA GLN A 104 -13.65 26.01 4.78
C GLN A 104 -13.55 24.65 5.49
N VAL A 105 -13.78 23.57 4.74
CA VAL A 105 -13.57 22.20 5.21
C VAL A 105 -12.10 21.84 5.05
N VAL A 106 -11.45 21.51 6.17
CA VAL A 106 -10.05 21.08 6.23
C VAL A 106 -10.00 19.63 6.67
N THR A 107 -9.32 18.77 5.89
CA THR A 107 -9.08 17.36 6.22
C THR A 107 -7.76 17.20 6.96
N GLU A 108 -7.80 16.70 8.19
CA GLU A 108 -6.65 16.43 9.04
C GLU A 108 -6.41 14.91 9.12
N PHE A 109 -5.30 14.45 8.55
CA PHE A 109 -4.86 13.05 8.59
C PHE A 109 -4.07 12.75 9.86
N ARG A 110 -4.28 11.57 10.44
CA ARG A 110 -3.69 11.11 11.72
C ARG A 110 -2.77 9.93 11.46
N ASP A 111 -1.60 10.24 10.92
CA ASP A 111 -0.60 9.23 10.56
C ASP A 111 -0.04 8.49 11.78
N ASP A 112 0.04 9.17 12.93
CA ASP A 112 0.46 8.64 14.24
C ASP A 112 -0.44 7.52 14.77
N HIS A 113 -1.64 7.35 14.20
CA HIS A 113 -2.55 6.26 14.53
C HIS A 113 -2.26 4.97 13.74
N VAL A 114 -1.30 4.97 12.81
CA VAL A 114 -0.93 3.78 12.02
C VAL A 114 0.49 3.36 12.38
N GLN A 115 0.62 2.20 13.05
CA GLN A 115 1.90 1.64 13.46
C GLN A 115 2.37 0.59 12.45
N ASP A 116 3.59 0.73 11.95
CA ASP A 116 4.30 -0.25 11.12
C ASP A 116 5.40 -1.00 11.87
N SER A 117 5.77 -0.56 13.08
CA SER A 117 6.78 -1.20 13.93
C SER A 117 6.45 -2.65 14.33
N ILE A 118 5.24 -3.14 14.06
CA ILE A 118 4.85 -4.54 14.26
C ILE A 118 5.62 -5.47 13.29
N LEU A 119 6.18 -4.91 12.22
CA LEU A 119 6.95 -5.62 11.21
C LEU A 119 8.44 -5.68 11.54
N ASP A 120 8.89 -4.89 12.51
CA ASP A 120 10.26 -4.90 12.98
C ASP A 120 10.45 -6.16 13.83
N SER A 121 11.06 -7.18 13.22
CA SER A 121 11.41 -8.45 13.86
C SER A 121 12.79 -8.40 14.49
#